data_AF-A0A3M1P7K4-F1
#
_entry.id   AF-A0A3M1P7K4-F1
#
_cell.length_a   1.000
_cell.length_b   1.000
_cell.length_c   1.000
_cell.angle_alpha   90.00
_cell.angle_beta   90.00
_cell.angle_gamma   90.00
#
_symmetry.space_group_name_H-M   'P 1'
#
loop_
_entity.id
_entity.type
_entity.pdbx_description
1 polymer ?
#
loop_
_entity_poly.entity_id
_entity_poly.type
_entity_poly.pdbx_seq_one_letter_code
_entity_poly.pdbx_strand_id
1 'polypeptide(L)'
;YLPDEPTPINILTVLLEAERCAIRTWSEVCDLTFGKDPRTYDMASRILQEEIEHEAWFIELLSYARDGKVVPSGHFRRGEPGDAPYSKNRGFYNP
;
A
#
# COMPACT_ATOMS: atom_id res chain seq x y z
N TYR A 1 5.80 1.82 -15.92
CA TYR A 1 7.07 1.68 -16.68
C TYR A 1 8.20 1.75 -15.67
N LEU A 2 9.30 1.01 -15.85
CA LEU A 2 10.47 1.12 -14.97
C LEU A 2 11.41 2.22 -15.47
N PRO A 3 12.19 2.88 -14.60
CA PRO A 3 13.08 3.97 -15.02
C PRO A 3 14.19 3.45 -15.94
N ASP A 4 14.60 4.26 -16.92
CA ASP A 4 15.65 3.92 -17.87
C ASP A 4 16.99 3.63 -17.18
N GLU A 5 17.26 4.35 -16.08
CA GLU A 5 18.36 4.05 -15.15
C GLU A 5 17.82 3.40 -13.87
N PRO A 6 17.93 2.06 -13.72
CA PRO A 6 17.31 1.31 -12.63
C PRO A 6 18.14 1.37 -11.33
N THR A 7 18.42 2.56 -10.84
CA THR A 7 19.00 2.74 -9.50
C THR A 7 17.95 2.46 -8.43
N PRO A 8 18.32 2.04 -7.20
CA PRO A 8 17.36 1.86 -6.11
C PRO A 8 16.50 3.10 -5.86
N ILE A 9 17.10 4.29 -5.94
CA ILE A 9 16.39 5.57 -5.76
C ILE A 9 15.34 5.76 -6.86
N ASN A 10 15.69 5.54 -8.12
CA ASN A 10 14.77 5.73 -9.24
C ASN A 10 13.62 4.70 -9.20
N ILE A 11 13.93 3.44 -8.89
CA ILE A 11 12.92 2.37 -8.77
C ILE A 11 11.96 2.69 -7.61
N LEU A 12 12.49 3.00 -6.43
CA LEU A 12 11.67 3.32 -5.25
C LEU A 12 10.81 4.56 -5.46
N THR A 13 11.30 5.55 -6.23
CA THR A 13 10.51 6.74 -6.59
C THR A 13 9.31 6.36 -7.47
N VAL A 14 9.51 5.53 -8.49
CA VAL A 14 8.42 5.05 -9.35
C VAL A 14 7.42 4.21 -8.57
N LEU A 15 7.89 3.32 -7.69
CA LEU A 15 7.01 2.51 -6.85
C LEU A 15 6.19 3.37 -5.88
N LEU A 16 6.82 4.34 -5.22
CA LEU A 16 6.13 5.29 -4.33
C LEU A 16 5.02 6.07 -5.05
N GLU A 17 5.27 6.51 -6.29
CA GLU A 17 4.23 7.18 -7.10
C GLU A 17 3.10 6.23 -7.50
N ALA A 18 3.42 4.97 -7.79
CA ALA A 18 2.42 3.95 -8.08
C ALA A 18 1.51 3.69 -6.87
N GLU A 19 2.06 3.52 -5.67
CA GLU A 19 1.26 3.32 -4.46
C GLU A 19 0.37 4.52 -4.15
N ARG A 20 0.89 5.75 -4.29
CA ARG A 20 0.06 6.96 -4.15
C ARG A 20 -1.09 7.01 -5.15
N CYS A 21 -0.90 6.48 -6.36
CA CYS A 21 -1.97 6.34 -7.33
C CYS A 21 -2.99 5.29 -6.90
N ALA A 22 -2.53 4.14 -6.39
CA ALA A 22 -3.39 3.07 -5.88
C ALA A 22 -4.23 3.55 -4.69
N ILE A 23 -3.63 4.24 -3.72
CA ILE A 23 -4.32 4.84 -2.56
C ILE A 23 -5.49 5.73 -3.00
N ARG A 24 -5.26 6.66 -3.95
CA ARG A 24 -6.33 7.53 -4.46
C ARG A 24 -7.44 6.72 -5.14
N THR A 25 -7.05 5.73 -5.94
CA THR A 25 -7.98 4.88 -6.70
C THR A 25 -8.86 4.06 -5.75
N TRP A 26 -8.27 3.40 -4.76
CA TRP A 26 -9.03 2.59 -3.80
C TRP A 26 -9.85 3.43 -2.83
N SER A 27 -9.40 4.63 -2.48
CA SER A 27 -10.22 5.61 -1.74
C SER A 27 -11.50 5.96 -2.51
N GLU A 28 -11.39 6.24 -3.81
CA GLU A 28 -12.56 6.54 -4.64
C GLU A 28 -13.51 5.34 -4.74
N VAL A 29 -12.98 4.12 -4.87
CA VAL A 29 -13.80 2.89 -4.85
C VAL A 29 -14.51 2.73 -3.50
N CYS A 30 -13.86 3.02 -2.38
CA CYS A 30 -14.49 3.01 -1.07
C CYS A 30 -15.64 4.03 -1.00
N ASP A 31 -15.44 5.26 -1.46
CA ASP A 31 -16.47 6.30 -1.47
C ASP A 31 -17.67 5.93 -2.35
N LEU A 32 -17.43 5.31 -3.51
CA LEU A 32 -18.48 4.88 -4.42
C LEU A 32 -19.35 3.77 -3.82
N THR A 33 -18.73 2.84 -3.08
CA THR A 33 -19.35 1.62 -2.54
C THR A 33 -19.90 1.78 -1.13
N PHE A 34 -19.49 2.82 -0.40
CA PHE A 34 -19.92 3.09 0.96
C PHE A 34 -21.45 3.14 1.10
N GLY A 35 -21.98 2.29 1.99
CA GLY A 35 -23.43 2.18 2.25
C GLY A 35 -24.27 1.58 1.12
N LYS A 36 -23.66 1.16 0.00
CA LYS A 36 -24.35 0.60 -1.18
C LYS A 36 -23.96 -0.84 -1.46
N ASP A 37 -22.67 -1.15 -1.38
CA ASP A 37 -22.11 -2.48 -1.60
C ASP A 37 -21.10 -2.81 -0.49
N PRO A 38 -21.57 -3.42 0.62
CA PRO A 38 -20.71 -3.74 1.75
C PRO A 38 -19.58 -4.74 1.42
N ARG A 39 -19.78 -5.62 0.43
CA ARG A 39 -18.77 -6.61 0.05
C ARG A 39 -17.61 -5.92 -0.65
N THR A 40 -17.91 -5.12 -1.66
CA THR A 40 -16.87 -4.41 -2.41
C THR A 40 -16.19 -3.38 -1.53
N TYR A 41 -16.92 -2.70 -0.64
CA TYR A 41 -16.33 -1.78 0.34
C TYR A 41 -15.35 -2.47 1.30
N ASP A 42 -15.72 -3.60 1.90
CA ASP A 42 -14.84 -4.36 2.80
C ASP A 42 -13.55 -4.80 2.07
N MET A 43 -13.66 -5.26 0.82
CA MET A 43 -12.49 -5.63 0.02
C MET A 43 -11.62 -4.42 -0.35
N ALA A 44 -12.23 -3.34 -0.84
CA ALA A 44 -11.52 -2.13 -1.25
C ALA A 44 -10.81 -1.45 -0.08
N SER A 45 -11.44 -1.40 1.10
CA SER A 45 -10.84 -0.82 2.30
C SER A 45 -9.64 -1.62 2.82
N ARG A 46 -9.67 -2.96 2.71
CA ARG A 46 -8.52 -3.82 3.04
C ARG A 46 -7.35 -3.62 2.08
N ILE A 47 -7.62 -3.49 0.78
CA ILE A 47 -6.57 -3.20 -0.20
C ILE A 47 -5.99 -1.81 0.05
N LEU A 48 -6.85 -0.79 0.26
CA LEU A 48 -6.43 0.56 0.60
C LEU A 48 -5.49 0.60 1.81
N GLN A 49 -5.76 -0.20 2.85
CA GLN A 49 -4.90 -0.32 4.02
C GLN A 49 -3.50 -0.86 3.65
N GLU A 50 -3.42 -1.86 2.78
CA GLU A 50 -2.15 -2.42 2.29
C GLU A 50 -1.36 -1.38 1.47
N GLU A 51 -2.02 -0.59 0.61
CA GLU A 51 -1.31 0.43 -0.19
C GLU A 51 -0.75 1.57 0.67
N ILE A 52 -1.43 1.94 1.77
CA ILE A 52 -0.92 2.91 2.76
C ILE A 52 0.35 2.37 3.44
N GLU A 53 0.40 1.08 3.75
CA GLU A 53 1.61 0.44 4.30
C GLU A 53 2.73 0.39 3.27
N HIS A 54 2.43 0.06 2.02
CA HIS A 54 3.39 0.09 0.92
C HIS A 54 4.01 1.47 0.74
N GLU A 55 3.21 2.54 0.75
CA GLU A 55 3.71 3.92 0.71
C GLU A 55 4.68 4.19 1.85
N ALA A 56 4.32 3.84 3.09
CA ALA A 56 5.15 4.07 4.26
C ALA A 56 6.49 3.34 4.17
N TRP A 57 6.49 2.09 3.69
CA TRP A 57 7.72 1.31 3.47
C TRP A 57 8.61 1.91 2.39
N PHE A 58 8.04 2.36 1.26
CA PHE A 58 8.83 2.97 0.20
C PHE A 58 9.42 4.33 0.62
N ILE A 59 8.74 5.10 1.47
CA ILE A 59 9.31 6.31 2.07
C ILE A 59 10.53 5.97 2.94
N GLU A 60 10.42 4.95 3.80
CA GLU A 60 11.53 4.48 4.65
C GLU A 60 12.73 4.02 3.81
N LEU A 61 12.49 3.15 2.82
CA LEU A 61 13.54 2.65 1.92
C LEU A 61 14.18 3.76 1.09
N LEU A 62 13.39 4.71 0.59
CA LEU A 62 13.88 5.84 -0.19
C LEU A 62 14.72 6.80 0.67
N SER A 63 14.31 7.06 1.91
CA SER A 63 15.09 7.87 2.86
C SER A 63 16.44 7.21 3.17
N TYR A 64 16.46 5.90 3.35
CA TYR A 64 17.69 5.15 3.55
C TYR A 64 18.59 5.17 2.30
N ALA A 65 18.02 4.93 1.12
CA ALA A 65 18.77 4.90 -0.14
C ALA A 65 19.37 6.27 -0.51
N ARG A 66 18.70 7.38 -0.14
CA ARG A 66 19.16 8.75 -0.43
C ARG A 66 20.13 9.28 0.62
N ASP A 67 19.77 9.16 1.89
CA ASP A 67 20.42 9.91 2.98
C ASP A 67 21.08 9.00 4.03
N GLY A 68 20.96 7.67 3.90
CA GLY A 68 21.41 6.69 4.90
C GLY A 68 20.60 6.75 6.21
N LYS A 69 19.46 7.45 6.22
CA LYS A 69 18.62 7.61 7.41
C LYS A 69 17.51 6.57 7.44
N VAL A 70 17.30 5.96 8.60
CA VAL A 70 16.15 5.09 8.85
C VAL A 70 15.03 5.95 9.42
N VAL A 71 13.94 6.10 8.66
CA VAL A 71 12.70 6.76 9.11
C VAL A 71 11.66 5.67 9.30
N PRO A 72 11.35 5.25 10.54
CA PRO A 72 10.48 4.12 10.77
C PRO A 72 9.07 4.39 10.22
N SER A 73 8.62 3.52 9.32
CA SER A 73 7.29 3.57 8.68
C SER A 73 6.11 3.35 9.65
N GLY A 74 6.37 2.95 10.90
CA GLY A 74 5.36 2.90 11.96
C GLY A 74 4.35 1.74 11.85
N HIS A 75 4.50 0.79 10.93
CA HIS A 75 3.62 -0.39 10.82
C HIS A 75 4.34 -1.74 10.72
N PHE A 76 3.60 -2.76 11.16
CA PHE A 76 4.01 -4.02 11.77
C PHE A 76 4.89 -4.93 10.88
N ARG A 77 5.69 -5.79 11.54
CA ARG A 77 6.43 -6.88 10.89
C ARG A 77 5.50 -7.58 9.89
N ARG A 78 5.85 -7.59 8.60
CA ARG A 78 5.28 -8.57 7.67
C ARG A 78 5.43 -9.95 8.30
N GLY A 79 4.42 -10.80 8.11
CA GLY A 79 4.55 -12.24 8.35
C GLY A 79 5.57 -12.83 7.39
N GLU A 80 5.20 -13.89 6.69
CA GLU A 80 6.07 -14.46 5.66
C GLU A 80 6.01 -13.65 4.36
N PRO A 81 7.07 -13.66 3.51
CA PRO A 81 6.99 -13.09 2.17
C PRO A 81 5.80 -13.67 1.39
N GLY A 82 5.01 -12.80 0.75
CA GLY A 82 3.77 -13.20 0.06
C GLY A 82 2.53 -13.21 0.94
N ASP A 83 2.64 -12.82 2.22
CA ASP A 83 1.51 -12.72 3.13
C ASP A 83 0.77 -11.38 2.97
N ALA A 84 -0.53 -11.45 2.68
CA ALA A 84 -1.43 -10.30 2.59
C ALA A 84 -2.26 -10.20 3.88
N PRO A 85 -1.90 -9.32 4.83
CA PRO A 85 -2.48 -9.32 6.18
C PRO A 85 -3.97 -8.93 6.19
N TYR A 86 -4.40 -8.05 5.28
CA TYR A 86 -5.75 -7.49 5.29
C TYR A 86 -6.60 -8.02 4.14
N SER A 87 -6.04 -8.22 2.94
CA SER A 87 -6.80 -8.58 1.73
C SER A 87 -7.08 -10.09 1.56
N LYS A 88 -6.72 -10.93 2.54
CA LYS A 88 -7.12 -12.35 2.55
C LYS A 88 -8.63 -12.51 2.50
N ASN A 89 -9.06 -13.60 1.87
CA ASN A 89 -10.44 -14.08 1.79
C ASN A 89 -10.95 -14.61 3.16
N ARG A 90 -10.76 -13.84 4.25
CA ARG A 90 -11.39 -14.12 5.55
C ARG A 90 -12.88 -13.86 5.41
N GLY A 91 -13.69 -14.71 6.04
CA GLY A 91 -15.14 -14.59 6.04
C GLY A 91 -15.60 -13.19 6.43
N PHE A 92 -16.67 -12.71 5.79
CA PHE A 92 -17.27 -11.41 6.02
C PHE A 92 -17.41 -11.10 7.52
N TYR A 93 -16.84 -9.99 7.98
CA TYR A 93 -17.17 -9.46 9.29
C TYR A 93 -18.46 -8.66 9.14
N ASN A 94 -19.58 -9.25 9.56
CA ASN A 94 -20.85 -8.54 9.71
C ASN A 94 -20.95 -8.13 11.19
N PRO A 95 -20.85 -6.84 11.53
CA PRO A 95 -20.96 -6.36 12.91
C PRO A 95 -22.33 -6.63 13.53
#